data_AF-A0A7C8ZQ11-F1
#
_entry.id   AF-A0A7C8ZQ11-F1
#
_cell.length_a   1.000
_cell.length_b   1.000
_cell.length_c   1.000
_cell.angle_alpha   90.00
_cell.angle_beta   90.00
_cell.angle_gamma   90.00
#
_symmetry.space_group_name_H-M   'P 1'
#
loop_
_entity.id
_entity.type
_entity.pdbx_description
1 polymer ?
#
loop_
_entity_poly.entity_id
_entity_poly.type
_entity_poly.pdbx_seq_one_letter_code
_entity_poly.pdbx_strand_id
1 'polypeptide(L)'
;MPPSVLSSFYLSSFLLCALAVPVSVKCDELGVSDQPSSSSSSSSSVPTKIGNGYRLVSIESSSDGGIVGYLQVKNKNDIFGTDVSSLRLYVKHETEERLRVHITDAEKPRWEVPYDLLPREIPPASKTSVGKSRKIPFSVSDGSLAGTELIFEYRPDPFSFSVKRKSNGQILFDSTSSDSDPFSNLVFK
;
A
#
# COMPACT_ATOMS: atom_id res chain seq x y z
N MET A 1 -26.96 -74.65 1.24
CA MET A 1 -28.27 -74.39 1.86
C MET A 1 -28.28 -72.94 2.38
N PRO A 2 -29.32 -72.15 2.07
CA PRO A 2 -29.55 -70.71 2.40
C PRO A 2 -30.18 -70.56 3.82
N PRO A 3 -30.74 -69.41 4.33
CA PRO A 3 -31.08 -68.10 3.72
C PRO A 3 -30.63 -66.82 4.52
N SER A 4 -30.50 -65.63 3.89
CA SER A 4 -31.47 -64.49 3.71
C SER A 4 -31.85 -63.78 5.04
N VAL A 5 -31.99 -62.45 5.19
CA VAL A 5 -32.81 -61.49 4.43
C VAL A 5 -32.40 -60.00 4.68
N LEU A 6 -32.40 -59.23 3.59
CA LEU A 6 -32.70 -57.79 3.31
C LEU A 6 -32.65 -56.68 4.40
N SER A 7 -32.06 -55.53 4.02
CA SER A 7 -32.82 -54.28 3.87
C SER A 7 -32.06 -53.27 3.01
N SER A 8 -32.71 -52.85 1.92
CA SER A 8 -32.36 -51.76 1.01
C SER A 8 -32.38 -50.38 1.71
N PHE A 9 -31.76 -49.35 1.12
CA PHE A 9 -32.43 -48.13 0.63
C PHE A 9 -31.44 -47.22 -0.15
N TYR A 10 -31.78 -47.07 -1.44
CA TYR A 10 -31.52 -46.01 -2.41
C TYR A 10 -30.81 -44.70 -1.97
N LEU A 11 -29.89 -44.22 -2.81
CA LEU A 11 -30.17 -43.06 -3.67
C LEU A 11 -29.25 -43.05 -4.89
N SER A 12 -29.85 -43.06 -6.08
CA SER A 12 -29.20 -42.99 -7.37
C SER A 12 -28.69 -41.58 -7.64
N SER A 13 -27.38 -41.43 -7.86
CA SER A 13 -26.81 -40.22 -8.45
C SER A 13 -26.76 -40.42 -9.96
N PHE A 14 -27.75 -39.84 -10.66
CA PHE A 14 -27.78 -39.78 -12.11
C PHE A 14 -26.64 -38.90 -12.63
N LEU A 15 -25.72 -39.54 -13.34
CA LEU A 15 -24.75 -38.89 -14.20
C LEU A 15 -25.48 -38.45 -15.47
N LEU A 16 -25.81 -37.15 -15.58
CA LEU A 16 -26.29 -36.57 -16.83
C LEU A 16 -25.19 -35.69 -17.43
N CYS A 17 -24.60 -36.24 -18.48
CA CYS A 17 -23.65 -35.59 -19.37
C CYS A 17 -24.42 -34.52 -20.18
N ALA A 18 -24.23 -33.25 -19.86
CA ALA A 18 -24.76 -32.15 -20.66
C ALA A 18 -23.79 -31.85 -21.81
N LEU A 19 -24.08 -32.41 -22.98
CA LEU A 19 -23.52 -31.94 -24.25
C LEU A 19 -24.10 -30.56 -24.54
N ALA A 20 -23.30 -29.52 -24.34
CA ALA A 20 -23.65 -28.17 -24.80
C ALA A 20 -23.43 -28.11 -26.32
N VAL A 21 -24.54 -28.15 -27.07
CA VAL A 21 -24.57 -27.75 -28.48
C VAL A 21 -24.68 -26.23 -28.51
N PRO A 22 -23.76 -25.49 -29.15
CA PRO A 22 -23.92 -24.05 -29.27
C PRO A 22 -25.05 -23.73 -30.26
N VAL A 23 -26.12 -23.10 -29.75
CA VAL A 23 -27.12 -22.41 -30.57
C VAL A 23 -26.45 -21.16 -31.12
N SER A 24 -26.23 -21.13 -32.44
CA SER A 24 -25.70 -19.97 -33.14
C SER A 24 -26.83 -18.97 -33.39
N VAL A 25 -26.80 -17.84 -32.68
CA VAL A 25 -27.68 -16.71 -32.96
C VAL A 25 -27.12 -15.98 -34.18
N LYS A 26 -27.87 -16.01 -35.27
CA LYS A 26 -27.57 -15.29 -36.51
C LYS A 26 -28.00 -13.84 -36.33
N CYS A 27 -27.06 -12.92 -36.13
CA CYS A 27 -27.30 -11.51 -36.34
C CYS A 27 -27.18 -11.24 -37.84
N ASP A 28 -28.28 -10.89 -38.49
CA ASP A 28 -28.26 -10.44 -39.89
C ASP A 28 -27.61 -9.06 -39.97
N GLU A 29 -26.47 -8.99 -40.66
CA GLU A 29 -25.79 -7.76 -41.02
C GLU A 29 -26.15 -7.41 -42.47
N LEU A 30 -26.88 -6.32 -42.66
CA LEU A 30 -26.92 -5.64 -43.95
C LEU A 30 -25.69 -4.73 -44.06
N GLY A 31 -24.65 -5.23 -44.73
CA GLY A 31 -23.96 -4.44 -45.74
C GLY A 31 -22.52 -4.00 -45.46
N VAL A 32 -21.61 -4.68 -46.16
CA VAL A 32 -20.52 -4.13 -47.01
C VAL A 32 -19.14 -3.86 -46.38
N SER A 33 -18.23 -4.81 -46.68
CA SER A 33 -16.82 -4.67 -47.13
C SER A 33 -15.64 -4.96 -46.16
N ASP A 34 -15.16 -6.21 -46.25
CA ASP A 34 -13.78 -6.71 -46.49
C ASP A 34 -12.58 -6.41 -45.55
N GLN A 35 -12.25 -7.43 -44.72
CA GLN A 35 -10.96 -8.14 -44.45
C GLN A 35 -9.62 -7.39 -44.10
N PRO A 36 -8.65 -8.03 -43.40
CA PRO A 36 -8.57 -8.10 -41.95
C PRO A 36 -7.22 -7.59 -41.38
N SER A 37 -7.21 -7.09 -40.15
CA SER A 37 -6.06 -7.27 -39.26
C SER A 37 -6.51 -7.28 -37.81
N SER A 38 -6.22 -8.39 -37.15
CA SER A 38 -6.47 -8.65 -35.75
C SER A 38 -5.64 -7.69 -34.88
N SER A 39 -6.31 -6.73 -34.25
CA SER A 39 -5.95 -6.29 -32.90
C SER A 39 -7.19 -5.69 -32.27
N SER A 40 -7.92 -6.50 -31.49
CA SER A 40 -8.84 -5.94 -30.52
C SER A 40 -7.98 -5.15 -29.54
N SER A 41 -7.92 -3.85 -29.77
CA SER A 41 -7.44 -2.88 -28.80
C SER A 41 -8.38 -2.95 -27.60
N SER A 42 -8.05 -3.84 -26.68
CA SER A 42 -8.48 -3.70 -25.29
C SER A 42 -7.98 -2.32 -24.87
N SER A 43 -8.90 -1.34 -24.85
CA SER A 43 -8.67 -0.10 -24.14
C SER A 43 -8.66 -0.47 -22.66
N SER A 44 -7.49 -0.98 -22.24
CA SER A 44 -7.05 -1.02 -20.86
C SER A 44 -7.13 0.42 -20.35
N SER A 45 -8.30 0.79 -19.83
CA SER A 45 -8.42 1.97 -18.99
C SER A 45 -7.68 1.61 -17.72
N VAL A 46 -6.39 1.93 -17.70
CA VAL A 46 -5.58 1.87 -16.48
C VAL A 46 -6.34 2.70 -15.45
N PRO A 47 -6.82 2.11 -14.34
CA PRO A 47 -7.57 2.87 -13.35
C PRO A 47 -6.69 4.03 -12.88
N THR A 48 -7.21 5.25 -12.98
CA THR A 48 -6.48 6.46 -12.58
C THR A 48 -6.12 6.35 -11.10
N LYS A 49 -4.83 6.21 -10.80
CA LYS A 49 -4.34 6.03 -9.42
C LYS A 49 -4.70 7.26 -8.58
N ILE A 50 -5.35 7.02 -7.46
CA ILE A 50 -5.78 8.04 -6.49
C ILE A 50 -4.59 8.37 -5.59
N GLY A 51 -4.19 9.64 -5.60
CA GLY A 51 -2.94 10.06 -4.97
C GLY A 51 -1.73 9.81 -5.85
N ASN A 52 -0.70 10.62 -5.65
CA ASN A 52 0.57 10.50 -6.37
C ASN A 52 1.73 10.13 -5.44
N GLY A 53 1.42 9.72 -4.21
CA GLY A 53 2.40 9.44 -3.18
C GLY A 53 3.16 10.68 -2.71
N TYR A 54 4.14 10.40 -1.86
CA TYR A 54 5.05 11.38 -1.30
C TYR A 54 6.48 11.09 -1.76
N ARG A 55 7.38 12.05 -1.61
CA ARG A 55 8.83 11.85 -1.74
C ARG A 55 9.53 12.32 -0.47
N LEU A 56 10.58 11.63 -0.07
CA LEU A 56 11.41 12.01 1.07
C LEU A 56 12.36 13.14 0.69
N VAL A 57 12.25 14.28 1.38
CA VAL A 57 13.03 15.49 1.11
C VAL A 57 14.25 15.58 2.02
N SER A 58 14.11 15.13 3.26
CA SER A 58 15.21 15.10 4.22
C SER A 58 14.97 14.02 5.26
N ILE A 59 16.06 13.53 5.83
CA ILE A 59 16.05 12.56 6.92
C ILE A 59 17.24 12.87 7.84
N GLU A 60 16.99 12.85 9.14
CA GLU A 60 17.98 13.14 10.19
C GLU A 60 17.81 12.17 11.36
N SER A 61 18.92 11.82 12.01
CA SER A 61 18.87 11.07 13.26
C SER A 61 18.45 12.00 14.40
N SER A 62 17.53 11.53 15.23
CA SER A 62 17.07 12.24 16.41
C SER A 62 17.88 11.82 17.64
N SER A 63 17.98 12.71 18.62
CA SER A 63 18.78 12.50 19.85
C SER A 63 18.28 11.36 20.72
N ASP A 64 17.04 10.92 20.53
CA ASP A 64 16.38 9.83 21.23
C ASP A 64 16.58 8.47 20.55
N GLY A 65 17.45 8.37 19.54
CA GLY A 65 17.73 7.14 18.80
C GLY A 65 16.74 6.84 17.66
N GLY A 66 15.77 7.73 17.41
CA GLY A 66 14.90 7.65 16.24
C GLY A 66 15.47 8.34 15.00
N ILE A 67 14.68 8.36 13.94
CA ILE A 67 14.89 9.19 12.75
C ILE A 67 13.68 10.12 12.54
N VAL A 68 13.94 11.34 12.07
CA VAL A 68 12.93 12.29 11.65
C VAL A 68 13.14 12.55 10.16
N GLY A 69 12.08 12.48 9.38
CA GLY A 69 12.11 12.80 7.96
C GLY A 69 10.98 13.75 7.57
N TYR A 70 11.19 14.47 6.47
CA TYR A 70 10.16 15.33 5.88
C TYR A 70 9.78 14.79 4.50
N LEU A 71 8.49 14.56 4.31
CA LEU A 71 7.91 14.07 3.07
C LEU A 71 7.17 15.20 2.36
N GLN A 72 7.26 15.26 1.04
CA GLN A 72 6.56 16.21 0.20
C GLN A 72 5.63 15.47 -0.76
N VAL A 73 4.37 15.89 -0.86
CA VAL A 73 3.44 15.34 -1.86
C VAL A 73 3.99 15.55 -3.27
N LYS A 74 3.94 14.53 -4.13
CA LYS A 74 4.48 14.61 -5.50
C LYS A 74 3.58 15.47 -6.39
N ASN A 75 2.31 15.08 -6.51
CA ASN A 75 1.29 15.83 -7.23
C ASN A 75 -0.01 15.83 -6.42
N LYS A 76 -0.56 17.03 -6.20
CA LYS A 76 -1.77 17.21 -5.42
C LYS A 76 -3.02 16.81 -6.21
N ASN A 77 -4.02 16.29 -5.52
CA ASN A 77 -5.36 16.03 -6.02
C ASN A 77 -6.39 16.29 -4.92
N ASP A 78 -7.63 16.57 -5.31
CA ASP A 78 -8.71 16.91 -4.37
C ASP A 78 -9.85 15.88 -4.34
N ILE A 79 -9.60 14.64 -4.82
CA ILE A 79 -10.62 13.58 -4.98
C ILE A 79 -11.34 13.26 -3.65
N PHE A 80 -10.63 13.38 -2.52
CA PHE A 80 -11.16 13.19 -1.17
C PHE A 80 -10.79 14.33 -0.22
N GLY A 81 -10.72 15.55 -0.76
CA GLY A 81 -10.19 16.71 -0.07
C GLY A 81 -8.72 16.97 -0.38
N THR A 82 -8.22 18.07 0.17
CA THR A 82 -6.90 18.62 -0.13
C THR A 82 -5.78 17.77 0.44
N ASP A 83 -4.79 17.43 -0.40
CA ASP A 83 -3.60 16.71 0.07
C ASP A 83 -2.77 17.55 1.07
N VAL A 84 -2.26 16.86 2.09
CA VAL A 84 -1.29 17.46 3.02
C VAL A 84 0.02 17.69 2.28
N SER A 85 0.49 18.94 2.25
CA SER A 85 1.64 19.29 1.39
C SER A 85 2.94 18.68 1.90
N SER A 86 3.17 18.82 3.20
CA SER A 86 4.40 18.42 3.85
C SER A 86 4.08 17.61 5.09
N LEU A 87 4.58 16.38 5.13
CA LEU A 87 4.42 15.50 6.29
C LEU A 87 5.75 15.40 7.04
N ARG A 88 5.64 15.21 8.34
CA ARG A 88 6.74 14.83 9.21
C ARG A 88 6.61 13.34 9.54
N LEU A 89 7.63 12.59 9.15
CA LEU A 89 7.84 11.20 9.52
C LEU A 89 8.72 11.16 10.77
N TYR A 90 8.34 10.36 11.75
CA TYR A 90 9.18 10.02 12.90
C TYR A 90 9.14 8.52 13.11
N VAL A 91 10.30 7.88 13.17
CA VAL A 91 10.42 6.43 13.34
C VAL A 91 11.38 6.13 14.48
N LYS A 92 10.96 5.28 15.41
CA LYS A 92 11.79 4.89 16.56
C LYS A 92 11.48 3.46 17.01
N HIS A 93 12.51 2.74 17.42
CA HIS A 93 12.36 1.50 18.18
C HIS A 93 12.09 1.87 19.64
N GLU A 94 10.86 1.67 20.10
CA GLU A 94 10.47 1.94 21.50
C GLU A 94 10.92 0.78 22.41
N THR A 95 10.90 -0.45 21.91
CA THR A 95 11.47 -1.64 22.55
C THR A 95 12.13 -2.52 21.48
N GLU A 96 12.72 -3.65 21.87
CA GLU A 96 13.34 -4.61 20.94
C GLU A 96 12.36 -5.13 19.87
N GLU A 97 11.11 -5.34 20.27
CA GLU A 97 10.01 -5.90 19.47
C GLU A 97 9.00 -4.85 18.99
N ARG A 98 9.16 -3.57 19.38
CA ARG A 98 8.20 -2.51 19.08
C ARG A 98 8.84 -1.37 18.30
N LEU A 99 8.51 -1.31 17.02
CA LEU A 99 8.82 -0.18 16.15
C LEU A 99 7.60 0.75 16.04
N ARG A 100 7.80 2.04 16.31
CA ARG A 100 6.80 3.08 16.07
C ARG A 100 7.13 3.84 14.79
N VAL A 101 6.14 3.94 13.91
CA VAL A 101 6.13 4.85 12.76
C VAL A 101 5.04 5.89 13.02
N HIS A 102 5.40 7.17 13.03
CA HIS A 102 4.48 8.27 13.28
C HIS A 102 4.56 9.28 12.14
N ILE A 103 3.46 9.44 11.40
CA ILE A 103 3.37 10.38 10.28
C ILE A 103 2.36 11.44 10.65
N THR A 104 2.78 12.70 10.63
CA THR A 104 2.00 13.87 11.05
C THR A 104 2.11 14.96 9.99
N ASP A 105 1.17 15.90 9.99
CA ASP A 105 1.29 17.11 9.19
C ASP A 105 2.40 17.99 9.81
N ALA A 106 3.34 18.44 8.97
CA ALA A 106 4.52 19.20 9.41
C ALA A 106 4.18 20.66 9.78
N GLU A 107 3.10 21.21 9.24
CA GLU A 107 2.70 22.61 9.40
C GLU A 107 1.56 22.76 10.41
N LYS A 108 0.59 21.85 10.39
CA LYS A 108 -0.64 21.95 11.18
C LYS A 108 -0.82 20.74 12.09
N PRO A 109 -0.87 20.91 13.41
CA PRO A 109 -1.17 19.80 14.30
C PRO A 109 -2.58 19.27 14.00
N ARG A 110 -2.69 17.96 13.85
CA ARG A 110 -3.98 17.26 13.69
C ARG A 110 -4.39 16.66 15.03
N TRP A 111 -5.67 16.32 15.15
CA TRP A 111 -6.14 15.66 16.36
C TRP A 111 -5.44 14.31 16.54
N GLU A 112 -4.78 14.15 17.68
CA GLU A 112 -4.19 12.90 18.14
C GLU A 112 -4.87 12.48 19.45
N VAL A 113 -4.96 11.18 19.68
CA VAL A 113 -5.47 10.64 20.93
C VAL A 113 -4.58 11.15 22.09
N PRO A 114 -5.15 11.78 23.13
CA PRO A 114 -4.38 12.30 24.25
C PRO A 114 -3.50 11.23 24.92
N TYR A 115 -2.28 11.62 25.27
CA TYR A 115 -1.27 10.71 25.86
C TYR A 115 -1.64 10.27 27.29
N ASP A 116 -2.44 11.06 28.00
CA ASP A 116 -2.89 10.73 29.35
C ASP A 116 -3.79 9.49 29.39
N LEU A 117 -4.43 9.15 28.27
CA LEU A 117 -5.31 7.98 28.14
C LEU A 117 -4.53 6.71 27.78
N LEU A 118 -3.39 6.85 27.09
CA LEU A 118 -2.60 5.73 26.59
C LEU A 118 -1.10 6.02 26.81
N PRO A 119 -0.47 5.41 27.84
CA PRO A 119 0.95 5.59 28.10
C PRO A 119 1.79 5.16 26.90
N ARG A 120 2.49 6.11 26.28
CA ARG A 120 3.39 5.90 25.14
C ARG A 120 4.44 7.01 25.09
N GLU A 121 5.57 6.74 24.46
CA GLU A 121 6.64 7.74 24.35
C GLU A 121 6.18 8.95 23.52
N ILE A 122 6.57 10.16 23.93
CA ILE A 122 6.21 11.38 23.22
C ILE A 122 7.28 11.62 22.13
N PRO A 123 6.90 11.71 20.84
CA PRO A 123 7.83 12.06 19.77
C PRO A 123 8.51 13.40 20.05
N PRO A 124 9.75 13.60 19.59
CA PRO A 124 10.43 14.87 19.74
C PRO A 124 9.60 15.97 19.07
N ALA A 125 9.43 17.09 19.78
CA ALA A 125 8.68 18.24 19.30
C ALA A 125 9.22 18.70 17.93
N SER A 126 8.31 19.08 17.03
CA SER A 126 8.71 19.72 15.78
C SER A 126 9.35 21.06 16.11
N LYS A 127 10.66 21.18 15.87
CA LYS A 127 11.32 22.48 15.93
C LYS A 127 10.89 23.25 14.69
N THR A 128 9.98 24.22 14.84
CA THR A 128 9.60 25.18 13.77
C THR A 128 10.73 26.16 13.44
N SER A 129 12.00 25.75 13.59
CA SER A 129 13.13 26.49 13.05
C SER A 129 13.50 25.89 11.70
N VAL A 130 12.74 26.25 10.67
CA VAL A 130 13.25 26.27 9.29
C VAL A 130 14.27 27.42 9.21
N GLY A 131 15.33 27.30 10.01
CA GLY A 131 16.41 28.26 10.13
C GLY A 131 17.60 27.72 9.37
N LYS A 132 17.68 28.06 8.08
CA LYS A 132 18.90 28.00 7.25
C LYS A 132 19.72 26.72 7.36
N SER A 133 19.19 25.57 6.92
CA SER A 133 20.05 24.54 6.33
C SER A 133 20.02 24.68 4.82
N ARG A 134 21.20 24.83 4.23
CA ARG A 134 21.43 25.27 2.85
C ARG A 134 20.74 24.36 1.84
N LYS A 135 20.22 24.99 0.77
CA LYS A 135 19.94 24.36 -0.53
C LYS A 135 21.14 23.51 -0.98
N ILE A 136 21.00 22.19 -0.95
CA ILE A 136 21.54 21.23 -1.94
C ILE A 136 20.51 20.08 -1.98
N PRO A 137 20.08 19.60 -3.16
CA PRO A 137 19.25 18.40 -3.24
C PRO A 137 20.11 17.23 -2.79
N PHE A 138 19.97 16.81 -1.52
CA PHE A 138 20.50 15.52 -1.14
C PHE A 138 19.68 14.50 -1.93
N SER A 139 20.32 13.75 -2.82
CA SER A 139 19.71 12.55 -3.37
C SER A 139 19.57 11.59 -2.20
N VAL A 140 18.44 11.67 -1.49
CA VAL A 140 18.11 10.72 -0.45
C VAL A 140 18.03 9.38 -1.14
N SER A 141 18.91 8.46 -0.78
CA SER A 141 18.88 7.09 -1.27
C SER A 141 18.01 6.24 -0.35
N ASP A 142 17.78 5.00 -0.77
CA ASP A 142 17.26 3.96 0.11
C ASP A 142 18.08 3.91 1.41
N GLY A 143 17.39 3.65 2.51
CA GLY A 143 18.02 3.57 3.82
C GLY A 143 17.25 2.64 4.75
N SER A 144 17.87 2.36 5.88
CA SER A 144 17.28 1.48 6.88
C SER A 144 17.64 1.91 8.29
N LEU A 145 16.75 1.61 9.23
CA LEU A 145 16.95 1.77 10.66
C LEU A 145 16.81 0.38 11.31
N ALA A 146 17.96 -0.23 11.58
CA ALA A 146 18.02 -1.55 12.21
C ALA A 146 17.89 -1.43 13.74
N GLY A 147 16.97 -2.20 14.31
CA GLY A 147 16.86 -2.43 15.75
C GLY A 147 17.34 -3.83 16.15
N THR A 148 16.90 -4.26 17.32
CA THR A 148 17.23 -5.57 17.87
C THR A 148 16.50 -6.69 17.13
N GLU A 149 15.16 -6.65 17.06
CA GLU A 149 14.37 -7.65 16.32
C GLU A 149 13.82 -7.12 14.99
N LEU A 150 13.54 -5.82 14.88
CA LEU A 150 12.91 -5.24 13.70
C LEU A 150 13.89 -4.41 12.87
N ILE A 151 13.69 -4.40 11.55
CA ILE A 151 14.39 -3.49 10.64
C ILE A 151 13.33 -2.69 9.89
N PHE A 152 13.43 -1.37 9.96
CA PHE A 152 12.68 -0.44 9.12
C PHE A 152 13.50 -0.16 7.86
N GLU A 153 12.91 -0.32 6.68
CA GLU A 153 13.53 0.03 5.39
C GLU A 153 12.64 1.02 4.67
N TYR A 154 13.24 1.98 3.97
CA TYR A 154 12.48 2.97 3.20
C TYR A 154 13.09 3.23 1.84
N ARG A 155 12.21 3.57 0.89
CA ARG A 155 12.55 4.09 -0.43
C ARG A 155 12.15 5.56 -0.49
N PRO A 156 12.93 6.43 -1.13
CA PRO A 156 12.75 7.88 -1.06
C PRO A 156 11.72 8.43 -2.06
N ASP A 157 11.64 7.89 -3.28
CA ASP A 157 10.75 8.39 -4.34
C ASP A 157 10.30 7.27 -5.32
N PRO A 158 9.00 6.92 -5.38
CA PRO A 158 7.96 7.32 -4.43
C PRO A 158 8.26 6.78 -3.03
N PHE A 159 7.97 7.57 -2.01
CA PHE A 159 8.21 7.18 -0.63
C PHE A 159 7.35 5.97 -0.28
N SER A 160 8.03 4.94 0.21
CA SER A 160 7.44 3.76 0.83
C SER A 160 8.37 3.27 1.92
N PHE A 161 7.82 2.49 2.83
CA PHE A 161 8.57 1.78 3.84
C PHE A 161 8.05 0.37 4.05
N SER A 162 8.94 -0.48 4.54
CA SER A 162 8.63 -1.81 5.00
C SER A 162 9.24 -2.03 6.38
N VAL A 163 8.64 -2.97 7.11
CA VAL A 163 9.14 -3.44 8.41
C VAL A 163 9.37 -4.92 8.29
N LYS A 164 10.59 -5.38 8.56
CA LYS A 164 10.93 -6.80 8.51
C LYS A 164 11.47 -7.30 9.84
N ARG A 165 11.23 -8.57 10.12
CA ARG A 165 11.87 -9.28 11.21
C ARG A 165 13.33 -9.57 10.83
N LYS A 166 14.26 -9.20 11.70
CA LYS A 166 15.72 -9.34 11.50
C LYS A 166 16.17 -10.79 11.46
N SER A 167 15.56 -11.67 12.25
CA SER A 167 16.00 -13.06 12.41
C SER A 167 15.81 -13.92 11.17
N ASN A 168 14.71 -13.72 10.43
CA ASN A 168 14.36 -14.53 9.25
C ASN A 168 14.16 -13.70 7.98
N GLY A 169 14.26 -12.37 8.05
CA GLY A 169 14.04 -11.47 6.92
C GLY A 169 12.57 -11.34 6.48
N GLN A 170 11.61 -11.89 7.22
CA GLN A 170 10.20 -11.84 6.88
C GLN A 170 9.67 -10.40 6.95
N ILE A 171 9.03 -9.93 5.88
CA ILE A 171 8.34 -8.65 5.84
C ILE A 171 7.05 -8.77 6.65
N LEU A 172 6.91 -7.95 7.68
CA LEU A 172 5.74 -7.86 8.55
C LEU A 172 4.78 -6.76 8.09
N PHE A 173 5.31 -5.74 7.44
CA PHE A 173 4.54 -4.63 6.88
C PHE A 173 5.22 -4.10 5.62
N ASP A 174 4.44 -3.79 4.59
CA ASP A 174 4.88 -3.15 3.36
C ASP A 174 3.84 -2.12 2.93
N SER A 175 4.27 -0.89 2.64
CA SER A 175 3.40 0.20 2.15
C SER A 175 3.49 0.40 0.65
N THR A 176 4.21 -0.44 -0.09
CA THR A 176 4.24 -0.37 -1.55
C THR A 176 2.88 -0.72 -2.15
N SER A 177 2.52 -0.03 -3.23
CA SER A 177 1.33 -0.29 -4.03
C SER A 177 1.75 -0.82 -5.41
N SER A 178 0.95 -1.72 -5.97
CA SER A 178 1.04 -2.23 -7.33
C SER A 178 0.37 -1.30 -8.34
N ASP A 179 0.57 -1.54 -9.64
CA ASP A 179 -0.08 -0.75 -10.70
C ASP A 179 -1.58 -1.05 -10.84
N SER A 180 -2.04 -2.20 -10.33
CA SER A 180 -3.47 -2.52 -10.24
C SER A 180 -4.17 -1.84 -9.07
N ASP A 181 -3.43 -1.29 -8.11
CA ASP A 181 -4.04 -0.68 -6.93
C ASP A 181 -4.63 0.69 -7.26
N PRO A 182 -5.86 0.96 -6.79
CA PRO A 182 -6.49 2.26 -7.02
C PRO A 182 -5.82 3.38 -6.23
N PHE A 183 -4.94 3.10 -5.26
CA PHE A 183 -4.26 4.10 -4.42
C PHE A 183 -2.74 4.02 -4.56
N SER A 184 -2.06 5.18 -4.46
CA SER A 184 -0.60 5.24 -4.31
C SER A 184 -0.12 4.73 -2.94
N ASN A 185 1.18 4.44 -2.82
CA ASN A 185 1.82 3.88 -1.61
C ASN A 185 1.34 4.52 -0.30
N LEU A 186 1.22 5.86 -0.30
CA LEU A 186 0.74 6.62 0.84
C LEU A 186 -0.08 7.82 0.36
N VAL A 187 -1.28 7.98 0.92
CA VAL A 187 -2.19 9.09 0.63
C VAL A 187 -2.62 9.73 1.95
N PHE A 188 -2.39 11.04 2.09
CA PHE A 188 -2.80 11.83 3.26
C PHE A 188 -3.57 13.05 2.80
N LYS A 189 -4.76 13.22 3.38
CA LYS A 189 -5.73 14.30 3.17
C LYS A 189 -5.91 15.08 4.45
#